data_AF-A0A0Q7B5I9-F1
#
_entry.id   AF-A0A0Q7B5I9-F1
#
_cell.length_a   1.000
_cell.length_b   1.000
_cell.length_c   1.000
_cell.angle_alpha   90.00
_cell.angle_beta   90.00
_cell.angle_gamma   90.00
#
_symmetry.space_group_name_H-M   'P 1'
#
loop_
_entity.id
_entity.type
_entity.pdbx_description
1 polymer ?
#
loop_
_entity_poly.entity_id
_entity_poly.type
_entity_poly.pdbx_seq_one_letter_code
_entity_poly.pdbx_strand_id
1 'polypeptide(L)'
;MSEDPPPAQIPPEGEWVFVRQDDRFLVGAFGRGKFRTYEVVGSSEAAVAIVDRLKSTPLHRVAARIDPDDQARGVRTAATILDRCRARGDRPAPADLRPGDLLDCLGPETGHHLYALGTPFSRRSQPPSDVGAPRFAFQLARPFPPEVQEGVTAPWFGQPGGGAMVVLDRPIRWYVDQGFLDPVGEPMPQRFVDFLNGLDKLPPWTGLSFRGLPPGPFPEEGATILAEGVTATSRDPRVATENFAVRGLWAISGRSGRAIEQLSAAPDEREVVFRPGSLFTVLKVARLGDLAVVLLDDVAFWATGDQPVSATPLADFARLAKARIDDALEGPQVQVAAPGKFVGPIY
;
A
#
# COMPACT_ATOMS: atom_id res chain seq x y z
N MET A 1 44.13 2.65 26.60
CA MET A 1 42.78 3.10 26.23
C MET A 1 42.28 2.13 25.19
N SER A 2 41.38 1.23 25.59
CA SER A 2 40.71 0.32 24.65
C SER A 2 39.68 1.16 23.92
N GLU A 3 39.87 1.41 22.62
CA GLU A 3 38.79 1.92 21.78
C GLU A 3 37.75 0.81 21.70
N ASP A 4 36.53 1.10 22.15
CA ASP A 4 35.40 0.24 21.86
C ASP A 4 35.29 0.09 20.33
N PRO A 5 35.10 -1.13 19.81
CA PRO A 5 34.90 -1.31 18.38
C PRO A 5 33.71 -0.44 17.93
N PRO A 6 33.80 0.19 16.75
CA PRO A 6 32.70 0.99 16.24
C PRO A 6 31.43 0.13 16.20
N PRO A 7 30.27 0.69 16.56
CA PRO A 7 29.02 -0.06 16.55
C PRO A 7 28.79 -0.69 15.18
N ALA A 8 28.41 -1.96 15.16
CA ALA A 8 28.14 -2.68 13.92
C ALA A 8 27.12 -1.89 13.09
N GLN A 9 27.50 -1.52 11.87
CA GLN A 9 26.64 -0.76 10.97
C GLN A 9 25.45 -1.64 10.59
N ILE A 10 24.26 -1.27 11.06
CA ILE A 10 23.02 -1.94 10.68
C ILE A 10 22.80 -1.66 9.18
N PRO A 11 22.60 -2.69 8.33
CA PRO A 11 22.34 -2.49 6.93
C PRO A 11 21.07 -1.66 6.71
N PRO A 12 20.99 -0.86 5.62
CA PRO A 12 19.76 -0.16 5.28
C PRO A 12 18.60 -1.14 5.12
N GLU A 13 17.43 -0.75 5.61
CA GLU A 13 16.22 -1.57 5.52
C GLU A 13 15.77 -1.72 4.07
N GLY A 14 15.37 -2.94 3.68
CA GLY A 14 14.79 -3.24 2.37
C GLY A 14 15.80 -3.48 1.25
N GLU A 15 17.08 -3.21 1.45
CA GLU A 15 18.14 -3.40 0.45
C GLU A 15 18.73 -4.82 0.46
N TRP A 16 19.04 -5.33 -0.73
CA TRP A 16 19.89 -6.51 -0.87
C TRP A 16 21.33 -6.17 -0.51
N VAL A 17 21.87 -6.87 0.48
CA VAL A 17 23.23 -6.70 1.00
C VAL A 17 23.87 -8.07 1.26
N PHE A 18 25.15 -8.07 1.54
CA PHE A 18 25.80 -9.21 2.18
C PHE A 18 26.59 -8.76 3.40
N VAL A 19 26.64 -9.61 4.41
CA VAL A 19 27.43 -9.39 5.62
C VAL A 19 28.41 -10.55 5.80
N ARG A 20 29.62 -10.25 6.27
CA ARG A 20 30.58 -11.29 6.64
C ARG A 20 30.21 -11.86 8.00
N GLN A 21 30.14 -13.19 8.08
CA GLN A 21 30.00 -13.93 9.33
C GLN A 21 31.04 -15.05 9.33
N ASP A 22 32.02 -14.95 10.23
CA ASP A 22 33.19 -15.82 10.28
C ASP A 22 33.92 -15.85 8.92
N ASP A 23 34.05 -17.04 8.34
CA ASP A 23 34.67 -17.31 7.03
C ASP A 23 33.65 -17.42 5.89
N ARG A 24 32.42 -16.94 6.11
CA ARG A 24 31.34 -16.96 5.11
C ARG A 24 30.71 -15.60 4.93
N PHE A 25 29.92 -15.48 3.88
CA PHE A 25 29.12 -14.31 3.57
C PHE A 25 27.65 -14.70 3.52
N LEU A 26 26.84 -13.97 4.26
CA LEU A 26 25.39 -14.11 4.26
C LEU A 26 24.84 -13.07 3.31
N VAL A 27 24.28 -13.51 2.19
CA VAL A 27 23.52 -12.64 1.28
C VAL A 27 22.08 -12.61 1.77
N GLY A 28 21.50 -11.42 1.89
CA GLY A 28 20.15 -11.26 2.44
C GLY A 28 19.73 -9.81 2.52
N ALA A 29 18.73 -9.57 3.36
CA ALA A 29 18.23 -8.22 3.59
C ALA A 29 17.86 -8.02 5.06
N PHE A 30 17.99 -6.77 5.52
CA PHE A 30 17.51 -6.34 6.82
C PHE A 30 16.13 -5.72 6.67
N GLY A 31 15.19 -6.09 7.55
CA GLY A 31 13.90 -5.44 7.63
C GLY A 31 13.17 -5.82 8.89
N ARG A 32 12.34 -4.92 9.42
CA ARG A 32 11.57 -5.11 10.67
C ARG A 32 12.44 -5.62 11.83
N GLY A 33 13.66 -5.07 11.94
CA GLY A 33 14.62 -5.42 12.99
C GLY A 33 15.30 -6.77 12.85
N LYS A 34 15.13 -7.50 11.73
CA LYS A 34 15.73 -8.81 11.51
C LYS A 34 16.46 -8.88 10.17
N PHE A 35 17.65 -9.47 10.19
CA PHE A 35 18.33 -9.89 8.98
C PHE A 35 17.79 -11.25 8.54
N ARG A 36 17.42 -11.37 7.26
CA ARG A 36 16.90 -12.60 6.65
C ARG A 36 17.84 -13.02 5.54
N THR A 37 18.53 -14.13 5.77
CA THR A 37 19.52 -14.68 4.84
C THR A 37 18.81 -15.35 3.67
N TYR A 38 19.07 -14.89 2.46
CA TYR A 38 18.70 -15.54 1.21
C TYR A 38 19.64 -16.73 0.93
N GLU A 39 20.95 -16.53 1.02
CA GLU A 39 21.96 -17.56 0.72
C GLU A 39 23.24 -17.35 1.52
N VAL A 40 24.00 -18.42 1.75
CA VAL A 40 25.31 -18.39 2.43
C VAL A 40 26.37 -18.87 1.46
N VAL A 41 27.41 -18.07 1.24
CA VAL A 41 28.50 -18.36 0.31
C VAL A 41 29.87 -18.23 0.96
N GLY A 42 30.88 -18.87 0.38
CA GLY A 42 32.25 -18.90 0.93
C GLY A 42 33.15 -17.75 0.49
N SER A 43 32.73 -16.89 -0.44
CA SER A 43 33.57 -15.80 -0.95
C SER A 43 32.78 -14.52 -1.21
N SER A 44 33.48 -13.38 -1.16
CA SER A 44 32.91 -12.06 -1.44
C SER A 44 32.45 -11.94 -2.89
N GLU A 45 33.18 -12.55 -3.83
CA GLU A 45 32.86 -12.52 -5.26
C GLU A 45 31.52 -13.20 -5.54
N ALA A 46 31.29 -14.37 -4.91
CA ALA A 46 30.02 -15.06 -5.01
C ALA A 46 28.88 -14.24 -4.38
N ALA A 47 29.14 -13.58 -3.24
CA ALA A 47 28.15 -12.75 -2.57
C ALA A 47 27.74 -11.54 -3.43
N VAL A 48 28.72 -10.85 -4.03
CA VAL A 48 28.49 -9.73 -4.97
C VAL A 48 27.68 -10.20 -6.16
N ALA A 49 28.05 -11.32 -6.78
CA ALA A 49 27.33 -11.85 -7.94
C ALA A 49 25.84 -12.15 -7.63
N ILE A 50 25.55 -12.68 -6.44
CA ILE A 50 24.16 -12.92 -6.02
C ILE A 50 23.43 -11.60 -5.79
N VAL A 51 24.04 -10.62 -5.10
CA VAL A 51 23.42 -9.30 -4.88
C VAL A 51 23.13 -8.60 -6.21
N ASP A 52 24.09 -8.61 -7.14
CA ASP A 52 23.92 -8.00 -8.47
C ASP A 52 22.78 -8.67 -9.25
N ARG A 53 22.70 -10.01 -9.22
CA ARG A 53 21.59 -10.76 -9.83
C ARG A 53 20.24 -10.38 -9.21
N LEU A 54 20.14 -10.36 -7.88
CA LEU A 54 18.90 -10.03 -7.19
C LEU A 54 18.44 -8.59 -7.48
N LYS A 55 19.38 -7.63 -7.49
CA LYS A 55 19.10 -6.22 -7.82
C LYS A 55 18.71 -6.03 -9.29
N SER A 56 19.28 -6.81 -10.21
CA SER A 56 18.99 -6.71 -11.65
C SER A 56 17.76 -7.51 -12.10
N THR A 57 17.21 -8.38 -11.26
CA THR A 57 16.04 -9.21 -11.57
C THR A 57 14.97 -9.16 -10.46
N PRO A 58 14.51 -7.97 -10.03
CA PRO A 58 13.54 -7.88 -8.95
C PRO A 58 12.22 -8.54 -9.35
N LEU A 59 11.42 -8.99 -8.38
CA LEU A 59 10.08 -9.46 -8.68
C LEU A 59 9.27 -8.32 -9.33
N HIS A 60 8.82 -8.54 -10.56
CA HIS A 60 8.07 -7.56 -11.34
C HIS A 60 6.55 -7.81 -11.35
N ARG A 61 6.08 -8.92 -10.76
CA ARG A 61 4.65 -9.26 -10.68
C ARG A 61 4.00 -8.58 -9.48
N VAL A 62 3.66 -7.32 -9.68
CA VAL A 62 2.84 -6.53 -8.75
C VAL A 62 1.38 -6.82 -9.09
N ALA A 63 0.59 -7.19 -8.08
CA ALA A 63 -0.84 -7.37 -8.26
C ALA A 63 -1.53 -5.99 -8.34
N ALA A 64 -1.53 -5.38 -9.54
CA ALA A 64 -2.17 -4.09 -9.78
C ALA A 64 -3.70 -4.15 -9.65
N ARG A 65 -4.27 -5.34 -9.83
CA ARG A 65 -5.68 -5.64 -9.57
C ARG A 65 -5.76 -7.09 -9.09
N ILE A 66 -6.50 -7.32 -8.02
CA ILE A 66 -6.78 -8.66 -7.53
C ILE A 66 -8.07 -9.14 -8.21
N ASP A 67 -8.03 -10.34 -8.79
CA ASP A 67 -9.22 -10.97 -9.33
C ASP A 67 -10.25 -11.19 -8.21
N PRO A 68 -11.56 -10.93 -8.42
CA PRO A 68 -12.57 -11.14 -7.37
C PRO A 68 -12.58 -12.55 -6.76
N ASP A 69 -12.27 -13.59 -7.54
CA ASP A 69 -12.18 -14.96 -7.05
C ASP A 69 -10.95 -15.15 -6.15
N ASP A 70 -9.84 -14.51 -6.50
CA ASP A 70 -8.65 -14.46 -5.66
C ASP A 70 -8.91 -13.67 -4.38
N GLN A 71 -9.64 -12.56 -4.42
CA GLN A 71 -10.04 -11.83 -3.22
C GLN A 71 -10.88 -12.74 -2.29
N ALA A 72 -11.84 -13.49 -2.83
CA ALA A 72 -12.64 -14.43 -2.05
C ALA A 72 -11.80 -15.57 -1.44
N ARG A 73 -10.77 -16.05 -2.16
CA ARG A 73 -9.79 -17.02 -1.64
C ARG A 73 -8.91 -16.42 -0.53
N GLY A 74 -8.50 -15.16 -0.67
CA GLY A 74 -7.79 -14.42 0.37
C GLY A 74 -8.59 -14.32 1.66
N VAL A 75 -9.89 -14.01 1.58
CA VAL A 75 -10.80 -13.99 2.73
C VAL A 75 -10.88 -15.37 3.41
N ARG A 76 -10.96 -16.46 2.65
CA ARG A 76 -10.96 -17.83 3.20
C ARG A 76 -9.63 -18.18 3.86
N THR A 77 -8.52 -17.78 3.24
CA THR A 77 -7.17 -17.95 3.80
C THR A 77 -7.06 -17.24 5.15
N ALA A 78 -7.54 -15.99 5.22
CA ALA A 78 -7.56 -15.20 6.46
C ALA A 78 -8.38 -15.88 7.55
N ALA A 79 -9.62 -16.28 7.24
CA ALA A 79 -10.50 -16.93 8.20
C ALA A 79 -9.85 -18.21 8.79
N THR A 80 -9.25 -19.04 7.93
CA THR A 80 -8.63 -20.29 8.36
C THR A 80 -7.44 -20.05 9.30
N ILE A 81 -6.57 -19.07 8.99
CA ILE A 81 -5.45 -18.70 9.88
C ILE A 81 -6.00 -18.19 11.22
N LEU A 82 -6.97 -17.26 11.20
CA LEU A 82 -7.52 -16.66 12.41
C LEU A 82 -8.20 -17.69 13.30
N ASP A 83 -8.94 -18.65 12.74
CA ASP A 83 -9.60 -19.71 13.52
C ASP A 83 -8.58 -20.61 14.21
N ARG A 84 -7.50 -20.98 13.50
CA ARG A 84 -6.39 -21.74 14.10
C ARG A 84 -5.68 -20.96 15.19
N CYS A 85 -5.44 -19.66 15.00
CA CYS A 85 -4.85 -18.80 16.01
C CYS A 85 -5.73 -18.68 17.25
N ARG A 86 -7.03 -18.40 17.09
CA ARG A 86 -8.00 -18.32 18.20
C ARG A 86 -8.05 -19.62 19.00
N ALA A 87 -8.06 -20.77 18.32
CA ALA A 87 -8.02 -22.08 18.97
C ALA A 87 -6.76 -22.30 19.85
N ARG A 88 -5.68 -21.54 19.60
CA ARG A 88 -4.42 -21.58 20.37
C ARG A 88 -4.26 -20.41 21.34
N GLY A 89 -5.27 -19.54 21.47
CA GLY A 89 -5.19 -18.30 22.24
C GLY A 89 -4.20 -17.30 21.64
N ASP A 90 -4.22 -17.15 20.31
CA ASP A 90 -3.41 -16.23 19.49
C ASP A 90 -1.89 -16.42 19.59
N ARG A 91 -1.44 -17.55 20.14
CA ARG A 91 -0.02 -17.93 20.15
C ARG A 91 0.46 -18.28 18.73
N PRO A 92 1.61 -17.74 18.28
CA PRO A 92 2.22 -18.14 17.02
C PRO A 92 2.52 -19.64 16.97
N ALA A 93 2.40 -20.22 15.79
CA ALA A 93 2.68 -21.63 15.52
C ALA A 93 3.17 -21.81 14.09
N PRO A 94 3.79 -22.95 13.74
CA PRO A 94 4.12 -23.27 12.35
C PRO A 94 2.90 -23.08 11.44
N ALA A 95 3.12 -22.43 10.31
CA ALA A 95 2.08 -22.10 9.36
C ALA A 95 1.51 -23.37 8.71
N ASP A 96 0.20 -23.58 8.84
CA ASP A 96 -0.50 -24.76 8.29
C ASP A 96 -1.37 -24.38 7.08
N LEU A 97 -0.79 -23.59 6.17
CA LEU A 97 -1.43 -23.20 4.92
C LEU A 97 -1.38 -24.36 3.91
N ARG A 98 -2.34 -24.37 2.98
CA ARG A 98 -2.48 -25.38 1.94
C ARG A 98 -2.14 -24.80 0.57
N PRO A 99 -1.63 -25.61 -0.37
CA PRO A 99 -1.49 -25.18 -1.74
C PRO A 99 -2.78 -24.55 -2.27
N GLY A 100 -2.68 -23.38 -2.90
CA GLY A 100 -3.81 -22.57 -3.30
C GLY A 100 -4.25 -21.50 -2.30
N ASP A 101 -3.72 -21.46 -1.08
CA ASP A 101 -3.91 -20.31 -0.20
C ASP A 101 -3.24 -19.06 -0.79
N LEU A 102 -3.86 -17.90 -0.58
CA LEU A 102 -3.40 -16.63 -1.17
C LEU A 102 -2.91 -15.67 -0.10
N LEU A 103 -1.71 -15.13 -0.35
CA LEU A 103 -1.01 -14.20 0.51
C LEU A 103 -0.60 -12.96 -0.28
N ASP A 104 -0.32 -11.86 0.42
CA ASP A 104 0.31 -10.68 -0.15
C ASP A 104 1.28 -9.99 0.82
N CYS A 105 2.09 -9.08 0.28
CA CYS A 105 2.83 -8.07 1.06
C CYS A 105 2.64 -6.68 0.47
N LEU A 106 2.75 -5.67 1.32
CA LEU A 106 3.01 -4.29 0.95
C LEU A 106 4.46 -4.01 1.31
N GLY A 107 5.32 -3.85 0.30
CA GLY A 107 6.76 -3.74 0.49
C GLY A 107 7.57 -4.67 -0.41
N PRO A 108 8.91 -4.56 -0.37
CA PRO A 108 9.80 -5.25 -1.30
C PRO A 108 9.86 -6.76 -1.06
N GLU A 109 10.33 -7.49 -2.07
CA GLU A 109 10.61 -8.94 -2.02
C GLU A 109 11.68 -9.35 -0.98
N THR A 110 12.42 -8.37 -0.46
CA THR A 110 13.37 -8.50 0.66
C THR A 110 12.65 -8.63 2.00
N GLY A 111 11.36 -8.29 2.06
CA GLY A 111 10.50 -8.48 3.21
C GLY A 111 10.34 -9.95 3.59
N HIS A 112 9.76 -10.18 4.77
CA HIS A 112 9.54 -11.53 5.30
C HIS A 112 8.23 -11.65 6.10
N HIS A 113 7.32 -10.70 5.88
CA HIS A 113 5.98 -10.70 6.45
C HIS A 113 4.99 -10.73 5.30
N LEU A 114 4.14 -11.75 5.29
CA LEU A 114 3.02 -11.89 4.38
C LEU A 114 1.72 -11.79 5.19
N TYR A 115 0.65 -11.38 4.52
CA TYR A 115 -0.70 -11.35 5.07
C TYR A 115 -1.62 -12.15 4.15
N ALA A 116 -2.74 -12.63 4.66
CA ALA A 116 -3.77 -13.16 3.78
C ALA A 116 -4.16 -12.09 2.73
N LEU A 117 -4.27 -12.50 1.47
CA LEU A 117 -4.57 -11.58 0.37
C LEU A 117 -5.83 -10.76 0.69
N GLY A 118 -5.73 -9.44 0.53
CA GLY A 118 -6.85 -8.52 0.80
C GLY A 118 -6.88 -7.98 2.22
N THR A 119 -5.93 -8.36 3.09
CA THR A 119 -5.87 -7.81 4.46
C THR A 119 -5.74 -6.28 4.42
N PRO A 120 -6.66 -5.50 5.04
CA PRO A 120 -6.60 -4.04 5.04
C PRO A 120 -5.35 -3.53 5.74
N PHE A 121 -4.78 -2.39 5.31
CA PHE A 121 -3.55 -1.83 5.89
C PHE A 121 -3.63 -1.69 7.42
N SER A 122 -4.75 -1.17 7.94
CA SER A 122 -5.02 -1.00 9.38
C SER A 122 -5.02 -2.31 10.18
N ARG A 123 -5.23 -3.44 9.51
CA ARG A 123 -5.18 -4.78 10.11
C ARG A 123 -3.78 -5.40 10.05
N ARG A 124 -2.84 -4.79 9.30
CA ARG A 124 -1.44 -5.21 9.17
C ARG A 124 -0.51 -4.57 10.18
N SER A 125 -0.92 -3.47 10.83
CA SER A 125 -0.09 -2.73 11.79
C SER A 125 1.32 -2.48 11.25
N GLN A 126 1.39 -2.16 9.95
CA GLN A 126 2.61 -1.78 9.27
C GLN A 126 2.94 -0.32 9.58
N PRO A 127 4.23 0.06 9.60
CA PRO A 127 4.61 1.43 9.83
C PRO A 127 4.03 2.34 8.74
N PRO A 128 3.71 3.60 9.10
CA PRO A 128 3.56 4.73 8.19
C PRO A 128 4.35 4.70 6.88
N SER A 129 5.64 4.36 6.93
CA SER A 129 6.54 4.34 5.78
C SER A 129 6.18 3.31 4.70
N ASP A 130 5.37 2.30 5.04
CA ASP A 130 4.95 1.25 4.11
C ASP A 130 3.72 1.66 3.27
N VAL A 131 3.16 2.85 3.52
CA VAL A 131 2.07 3.40 2.71
C VAL A 131 2.56 3.70 1.30
N GLY A 132 1.77 3.30 0.29
CA GLY A 132 2.19 3.42 -1.11
C GLY A 132 3.20 2.36 -1.55
N ALA A 133 3.63 1.47 -0.65
CA ALA A 133 4.57 0.41 -1.01
C ALA A 133 3.95 -0.54 -2.05
N PRO A 134 4.74 -1.07 -3.00
CA PRO A 134 4.23 -1.99 -4.01
C PRO A 134 3.62 -3.23 -3.36
N ARG A 135 2.50 -3.68 -3.93
CA ARG A 135 1.78 -4.86 -3.48
C ARG A 135 2.16 -6.07 -4.32
N PHE A 136 2.70 -7.11 -3.69
CA PHE A 136 2.95 -8.40 -4.32
C PHE A 136 1.98 -9.42 -3.77
N ALA A 137 1.33 -10.18 -4.65
CA ALA A 137 0.45 -11.29 -4.28
C ALA A 137 1.08 -12.62 -4.66
N PHE A 138 0.80 -13.65 -3.87
CA PHE A 138 1.38 -14.97 -4.03
C PHE A 138 0.34 -16.04 -3.77
N GLN A 139 0.38 -17.09 -4.58
CA GLN A 139 -0.28 -18.35 -4.32
C GLN A 139 0.72 -19.31 -3.70
N LEU A 140 0.34 -19.96 -2.61
CA LEU A 140 1.14 -21.04 -2.06
C LEU A 140 1.10 -22.23 -3.02
N ALA A 141 2.26 -22.64 -3.52
CA ALA A 141 2.40 -23.76 -4.45
C ALA A 141 2.55 -25.11 -3.71
N ARG A 142 3.16 -25.08 -2.53
CA ARG A 142 3.45 -26.24 -1.67
C ARG A 142 3.50 -25.82 -0.19
N PRO A 143 3.25 -26.74 0.76
CA PRO A 143 3.27 -26.41 2.18
C PRO A 143 4.58 -25.74 2.61
N PHE A 144 4.48 -24.76 3.51
CA PHE A 144 5.64 -24.09 4.09
C PHE A 144 6.47 -25.04 4.96
N PRO A 145 7.78 -24.77 5.10
CA PRO A 145 8.61 -25.46 6.07
C PRO A 145 8.25 -25.00 7.51
N PRO A 146 8.55 -25.82 8.54
CA PRO A 146 8.06 -25.61 9.91
C PRO A 146 8.59 -24.33 10.59
N GLU A 147 9.64 -23.72 10.07
CA GLU A 147 10.22 -22.46 10.56
C GLU A 147 9.30 -21.26 10.27
N VAL A 148 8.44 -21.35 9.26
CA VAL A 148 7.45 -20.32 8.93
C VAL A 148 6.35 -20.32 9.97
N GLN A 149 6.04 -19.16 10.54
CA GLN A 149 5.02 -19.03 11.58
C GLN A 149 3.78 -18.31 11.04
N GLU A 150 2.60 -18.74 11.45
CA GLU A 150 1.35 -17.99 11.29
C GLU A 150 0.94 -17.32 12.61
N GLY A 151 0.20 -16.22 12.53
CA GLY A 151 -0.24 -15.46 13.69
C GLY A 151 -1.32 -14.43 13.41
N VAL A 152 -1.76 -13.79 14.49
CA VAL A 152 -2.62 -12.60 14.45
C VAL A 152 -1.74 -11.38 14.67
N THR A 153 -1.89 -10.38 13.80
CA THR A 153 -1.17 -9.12 13.93
C THR A 153 -1.60 -8.38 15.20
N ALA A 154 -0.64 -8.01 16.05
CA ALA A 154 -0.91 -7.21 17.23
C ALA A 154 -1.19 -5.74 16.86
N PRO A 155 -2.03 -5.00 17.63
CA PRO A 155 -2.20 -3.57 17.44
C PRO A 155 -0.87 -2.82 17.58
N TRP A 156 -0.53 -1.97 16.62
CA TRP A 156 0.70 -1.18 16.62
C TRP A 156 0.58 0.02 15.67
N PHE A 157 1.47 1.01 15.79
CA PHE A 157 1.48 2.25 14.99
C PHE A 157 0.11 2.99 14.95
N GLY A 158 -0.64 2.95 16.06
CA GLY A 158 -1.98 3.57 16.13
C GLY A 158 -3.06 2.82 15.34
N GLN A 159 -2.75 1.61 14.84
CA GLN A 159 -3.67 0.78 14.07
C GLN A 159 -4.20 -0.38 14.91
N PRO A 160 -5.44 -0.85 14.67
CA PRO A 160 -6.07 -1.89 15.46
C PRO A 160 -5.46 -3.29 15.27
N GLY A 161 -4.73 -3.55 14.18
CA GLY A 161 -4.18 -4.88 13.90
C GLY A 161 -5.29 -5.93 13.71
N GLY A 162 -5.01 -7.18 14.04
CA GLY A 162 -5.96 -8.30 13.94
C GLY A 162 -6.04 -8.96 12.56
N GLY A 163 -5.09 -8.67 11.67
CA GLY A 163 -4.93 -9.37 10.39
C GLY A 163 -4.34 -10.76 10.55
N ALA A 164 -4.63 -11.64 9.60
CA ALA A 164 -3.98 -12.94 9.47
C ALA A 164 -2.61 -12.75 8.82
N MET A 165 -1.54 -13.14 9.49
CA MET A 165 -0.18 -12.95 9.00
C MET A 165 0.63 -14.24 9.02
N VAL A 166 1.63 -14.28 8.13
CA VAL A 166 2.65 -15.32 8.04
C VAL A 166 4.02 -14.64 8.11
N VAL A 167 4.88 -15.08 9.02
CA VAL A 167 6.25 -14.59 9.19
C VAL A 167 7.22 -15.65 8.69
N LEU A 168 7.96 -15.29 7.65
CA LEU A 168 8.94 -16.14 7.00
C LEU A 168 10.29 -16.09 7.73
N ASP A 169 11.04 -17.18 7.69
CA ASP A 169 12.42 -17.24 8.22
C ASP A 169 13.48 -16.74 7.23
N ARG A 170 13.12 -16.71 5.93
CA ARG A 170 13.90 -16.19 4.79
C ARG A 170 13.16 -15.02 4.11
N PRO A 171 13.83 -14.24 3.23
CA PRO A 171 13.14 -13.23 2.42
C PRO A 171 12.08 -13.86 1.50
N ILE A 172 11.02 -13.12 1.17
CA ILE A 172 9.96 -13.57 0.25
C ILE A 172 10.56 -14.07 -1.07
N ARG A 173 11.58 -13.39 -1.60
CA ARG A 173 12.25 -13.81 -2.84
C ARG A 173 12.79 -15.25 -2.79
N TRP A 174 13.31 -15.69 -1.64
CA TRP A 174 13.78 -17.07 -1.48
C TRP A 174 12.64 -18.07 -1.67
N TYR A 175 11.47 -17.81 -1.09
CA TYR A 175 10.31 -18.69 -1.21
C TYR A 175 9.76 -18.75 -2.64
N VAL A 176 9.89 -17.69 -3.41
CA VAL A 176 9.58 -17.69 -4.84
C VAL A 176 10.60 -18.52 -5.62
N ASP A 177 11.89 -18.25 -5.43
CA ASP A 177 12.96 -18.95 -6.15
C ASP A 177 13.02 -20.46 -5.82
N GLN A 178 12.58 -20.86 -4.63
CA GLN A 178 12.45 -22.27 -4.21
C GLN A 178 11.11 -22.93 -4.57
N GLY A 179 10.20 -22.21 -5.23
CA GLY A 179 8.91 -22.73 -5.70
C GLY A 179 7.91 -23.04 -4.58
N PHE A 180 7.99 -22.35 -3.44
CA PHE A 180 6.93 -22.36 -2.43
C PHE A 180 5.83 -21.35 -2.77
N LEU A 181 6.20 -20.20 -3.34
CA LEU A 181 5.29 -19.11 -3.66
C LEU A 181 5.32 -18.83 -5.16
N ASP A 182 4.15 -18.91 -5.80
CA ASP A 182 3.96 -18.48 -7.17
C ASP A 182 3.41 -17.04 -7.18
N PRO A 183 4.09 -16.06 -7.80
CA PRO A 183 3.54 -14.71 -7.86
C PRO A 183 2.24 -14.67 -8.69
N VAL A 184 1.20 -14.09 -8.10
CA VAL A 184 -0.15 -13.95 -8.65
C VAL A 184 -0.34 -12.55 -9.22
N GLY A 185 -1.16 -12.45 -10.26
CA GLY A 185 -1.43 -11.22 -10.99
C GLY A 185 -0.59 -11.11 -12.25
N GLU A 186 -1.03 -10.21 -13.12
CA GLU A 186 -0.32 -9.90 -14.36
C GLU A 186 0.92 -9.05 -14.07
N PRO A 187 1.98 -9.16 -14.89
CA PRO A 187 3.06 -8.18 -14.87
C PRO A 187 2.46 -6.78 -15.05
N MET A 188 2.84 -5.81 -14.20
CA MET A 188 2.44 -4.43 -14.46
C MET A 188 2.97 -4.02 -15.83
N PRO A 189 2.12 -3.49 -16.74
CA PRO A 189 2.60 -3.01 -18.03
C PRO A 189 3.74 -2.03 -17.81
N GLN A 190 4.85 -2.17 -18.54
CA GLN A 190 6.02 -1.29 -18.36
C GLN A 190 5.65 0.19 -18.45
N ARG A 191 4.69 0.56 -19.32
CA ARG A 191 4.16 1.92 -19.41
C ARG A 191 3.55 2.43 -18.12
N PHE A 192 2.89 1.56 -17.35
CA PHE A 192 2.33 1.91 -16.05
C PHE A 192 3.43 2.08 -15.00
N VAL A 193 4.47 1.23 -15.03
CA VAL A 193 5.66 1.40 -14.19
C VAL A 193 6.35 2.73 -14.49
N ASP A 194 6.58 3.03 -15.78
CA ASP A 194 7.18 4.28 -16.22
C ASP A 194 6.33 5.49 -15.82
N PHE A 195 5.00 5.36 -15.90
CA PHE A 195 4.07 6.37 -15.41
C PHE A 195 4.23 6.62 -13.90
N LEU A 196 4.24 5.58 -13.06
CA LEU A 196 4.44 5.73 -11.61
C LEU A 196 5.81 6.35 -11.29
N ASN A 197 6.86 5.92 -11.98
CA ASN A 197 8.21 6.50 -11.85
C ASN A 197 8.24 7.97 -12.28
N GLY A 198 7.47 8.34 -13.30
CA GLY A 198 7.30 9.74 -13.72
C GLY A 198 6.55 10.56 -12.68
N LEU A 199 5.47 10.00 -12.12
CA LEU A 199 4.66 10.61 -11.06
C LEU A 199 5.51 10.94 -9.82
N ASP A 200 6.45 10.06 -9.48
CA ASP A 200 7.35 10.22 -8.32
C ASP A 200 8.31 11.39 -8.42
N LYS A 201 8.61 11.82 -9.65
CA LYS A 201 9.47 12.97 -9.91
C LYS A 201 8.75 14.30 -9.76
N LEU A 202 7.42 14.29 -9.71
CA LEU A 202 6.63 15.50 -9.48
C LEU A 202 6.64 15.85 -7.99
N PRO A 203 6.56 17.15 -7.62
CA PRO A 203 6.41 17.55 -6.23
C PRO A 203 5.04 17.13 -5.68
N PRO A 204 4.94 16.78 -4.39
CA PRO A 204 3.65 16.56 -3.75
C PRO A 204 2.79 17.82 -3.84
N TRP A 205 1.51 17.63 -4.09
CA TRP A 205 0.50 18.66 -4.13
C TRP A 205 -0.32 18.65 -2.83
N THR A 206 -0.51 19.84 -2.25
CA THR A 206 -1.32 20.04 -1.05
C THR A 206 -2.55 20.87 -1.38
N GLY A 207 -3.73 20.38 -0.99
CA GLY A 207 -4.99 21.10 -1.16
C GLY A 207 -6.21 20.21 -1.23
N LEU A 208 -7.35 20.79 -1.62
CA LEU A 208 -8.63 20.10 -1.73
C LEU A 208 -8.89 19.59 -3.15
N SER A 209 -9.17 18.29 -3.27
CA SER A 209 -9.55 17.62 -4.51
C SER A 209 -10.78 16.74 -4.31
N PHE A 210 -11.39 16.32 -5.41
CA PHE A 210 -12.70 15.68 -5.43
C PHE A 210 -12.74 14.46 -6.36
N ARG A 211 -13.51 13.46 -5.97
CA ARG A 211 -13.84 12.28 -6.78
C ARG A 211 -15.32 11.97 -6.60
N GLY A 212 -16.03 11.63 -7.66
CA GLY A 212 -17.43 11.21 -7.60
C GLY A 212 -17.58 9.89 -6.85
N LEU A 213 -18.46 9.89 -5.85
CA LEU A 213 -18.82 8.71 -5.08
C LEU A 213 -20.11 8.10 -5.67
N PRO A 214 -20.04 6.91 -6.28
CA PRO A 214 -21.24 6.23 -6.77
C PRO A 214 -22.16 5.80 -5.61
N PRO A 215 -23.44 5.53 -5.87
CA PRO A 215 -24.37 5.04 -4.86
C PRO A 215 -23.87 3.75 -4.20
N GLY A 216 -23.96 3.66 -2.87
CA GLY A 216 -23.49 2.51 -2.11
C GLY A 216 -23.43 2.79 -0.60
N PRO A 217 -23.00 1.80 0.21
CA PRO A 217 -22.75 2.02 1.62
C PRO A 217 -21.60 3.01 1.84
N PHE A 218 -21.73 3.87 2.84
CA PHE A 218 -20.65 4.76 3.25
C PHE A 218 -19.62 4.00 4.09
N PRO A 219 -18.33 4.35 3.98
CA PRO A 219 -17.33 3.82 4.89
C PRO A 219 -17.55 4.40 6.30
N GLU A 220 -17.08 3.67 7.31
CA GLU A 220 -17.16 4.10 8.71
C GLU A 220 -16.22 5.29 8.99
N GLU A 221 -16.66 6.25 9.82
CA GLU A 221 -15.80 7.32 10.30
C GLU A 221 -14.63 6.74 11.12
N GLY A 222 -13.42 7.23 10.89
CA GLY A 222 -12.18 6.71 11.46
C GLY A 222 -11.56 5.54 10.68
N ALA A 223 -12.26 4.95 9.71
CA ALA A 223 -11.69 3.91 8.87
C ALA A 223 -10.58 4.48 7.96
N THR A 224 -9.56 3.66 7.67
CA THR A 224 -8.52 4.00 6.69
C THR A 224 -8.70 3.16 5.43
N ILE A 225 -8.83 3.83 4.30
CA ILE A 225 -9.01 3.27 2.97
C ILE A 225 -7.65 3.21 2.27
N LEU A 226 -7.29 2.05 1.72
CA LEU A 226 -6.11 1.88 0.88
C LEU A 226 -6.55 2.00 -0.59
N ALA A 227 -5.92 2.87 -1.35
CA ALA A 227 -6.13 2.91 -2.80
C ALA A 227 -5.48 1.70 -3.45
N GLU A 228 -6.24 0.77 -4.03
CA GLU A 228 -5.67 -0.39 -4.71
C GLU A 228 -5.03 -0.04 -6.05
N GLY A 229 -5.49 1.05 -6.68
CA GLY A 229 -4.96 1.57 -7.94
C GLY A 229 -4.70 3.07 -7.89
N VAL A 230 -4.41 3.63 -9.06
CA VAL A 230 -4.29 5.07 -9.21
C VAL A 230 -5.64 5.73 -8.90
N THR A 231 -5.65 6.67 -7.96
CA THR A 231 -6.86 7.44 -7.64
C THR A 231 -6.79 8.80 -8.32
N ALA A 232 -7.51 8.92 -9.43
CA ALA A 232 -7.68 10.18 -10.15
C ALA A 232 -8.75 11.04 -9.48
N THR A 233 -8.44 12.31 -9.26
CA THR A 233 -9.32 13.30 -8.65
C THR A 233 -9.23 14.62 -9.42
N SER A 234 -10.21 15.50 -9.26
CA SER A 234 -10.21 16.85 -9.83
C SER A 234 -10.27 17.90 -8.74
N ARG A 235 -9.64 19.06 -8.95
CA ARG A 235 -9.83 20.25 -8.10
C ARG A 235 -11.18 20.96 -8.35
N ASP A 236 -11.97 20.44 -9.29
CA ASP A 236 -13.31 20.93 -9.63
C ASP A 236 -14.39 19.89 -9.27
N PRO A 237 -15.30 20.20 -8.34
CA PRO A 237 -16.41 19.31 -7.99
C PRO A 237 -17.28 18.92 -9.19
N ARG A 238 -17.47 19.83 -10.18
CA ARG A 238 -18.27 19.54 -11.36
C ARG A 238 -17.58 18.52 -12.25
N VAL A 239 -16.28 18.66 -12.49
CA VAL A 239 -15.52 17.66 -13.26
C VAL A 239 -15.54 16.30 -12.53
N ALA A 240 -15.33 16.31 -11.21
CA ALA A 240 -15.30 15.09 -10.40
C ALA A 240 -16.62 14.30 -10.40
N THR A 241 -17.75 14.97 -10.61
CA THR A 241 -19.10 14.38 -10.51
C THR A 241 -19.89 14.41 -11.80
N GLU A 242 -19.24 14.76 -12.91
CA GLU A 242 -19.89 14.95 -14.20
C GLU A 242 -21.06 15.94 -14.14
N ASN A 243 -20.76 17.16 -13.67
CA ASN A 243 -21.74 18.21 -13.37
C ASN A 243 -22.82 17.77 -12.36
N PHE A 244 -22.41 17.05 -11.31
CA PHE A 244 -23.28 16.52 -10.26
C PHE A 244 -24.35 15.52 -10.73
N ALA A 245 -24.10 14.84 -11.87
CA ALA A 245 -24.86 13.66 -12.26
C ALA A 245 -24.66 12.52 -11.23
N VAL A 246 -23.46 12.45 -10.64
CA VAL A 246 -23.17 11.60 -9.47
C VAL A 246 -23.49 12.38 -8.20
N ARG A 247 -24.48 11.93 -7.41
CA ARG A 247 -24.96 12.61 -6.19
C ARG A 247 -24.13 12.33 -4.92
N GLY A 248 -22.88 11.87 -5.09
CA GLY A 248 -21.93 11.65 -4.02
C GLY A 248 -20.56 12.21 -4.35
N LEU A 249 -19.83 12.70 -3.35
CA LEU A 249 -18.43 13.09 -3.45
C LEU A 249 -17.57 12.49 -2.34
N TRP A 250 -16.38 12.08 -2.74
CA TRP A 250 -15.19 12.10 -1.91
C TRP A 250 -14.56 13.49 -1.99
N ALA A 251 -14.43 14.19 -0.86
CA ALA A 251 -13.66 15.42 -0.76
C ALA A 251 -12.40 15.11 0.03
N ILE A 252 -11.23 15.31 -0.60
CA ILE A 252 -9.94 14.83 -0.13
C ILE A 252 -9.06 16.03 0.21
N SER A 253 -8.63 16.11 1.47
CA SER A 253 -7.54 16.97 1.94
C SER A 253 -6.23 16.29 1.54
N GLY A 254 -5.72 16.60 0.35
CA GLY A 254 -4.54 16.00 -0.26
C GLY A 254 -3.23 16.61 0.25
N ARG A 255 -2.20 15.78 0.41
CA ARG A 255 -0.81 16.15 0.79
C ARG A 255 0.27 15.33 0.05
N SER A 256 -0.11 14.20 -0.52
CA SER A 256 0.74 13.22 -1.20
C SER A 256 0.38 13.04 -2.68
N GLY A 257 -0.75 13.58 -3.14
CA GLY A 257 -1.13 13.57 -4.55
C GLY A 257 -0.17 14.36 -5.43
N ARG A 258 -0.26 14.18 -6.75
CA ARG A 258 0.51 14.95 -7.75
C ARG A 258 -0.44 15.64 -8.70
N ALA A 259 -0.29 16.96 -8.84
CA ALA A 259 -1.02 17.69 -9.87
C ALA A 259 -0.37 17.40 -11.23
N ILE A 260 -1.16 16.89 -12.18
CA ILE A 260 -0.67 16.53 -13.53
C ILE A 260 -1.25 17.40 -14.64
N GLU A 261 -1.87 18.53 -14.27
CA GLU A 261 -2.48 19.50 -15.20
C GLU A 261 -1.57 19.86 -16.38
N GLN A 262 -0.30 20.19 -16.11
CA GLN A 262 0.67 20.59 -17.14
C GLN A 262 1.08 19.47 -18.11
N LEU A 263 0.77 18.22 -17.76
CA LEU A 263 1.12 17.02 -18.53
C LEU A 263 -0.13 16.36 -19.16
N SER A 264 -1.33 16.85 -18.80
CA SER A 264 -2.60 16.26 -19.22
C SER A 264 -3.03 16.77 -20.59
N ALA A 265 -3.66 15.91 -21.38
CA ALA A 265 -4.36 16.30 -22.61
C ALA A 265 -5.63 17.13 -22.34
N ALA A 266 -6.11 17.15 -21.08
CA ALA A 266 -7.26 17.91 -20.61
C ALA A 266 -6.88 18.70 -19.35
N PRO A 267 -6.11 19.81 -19.47
CA PRO A 267 -5.64 20.58 -18.32
C PRO A 267 -6.76 21.19 -17.49
N ASP A 268 -7.88 21.54 -18.12
CA ASP A 268 -9.06 22.12 -17.45
C ASP A 268 -9.71 21.18 -16.42
N GLU A 269 -9.44 19.87 -16.50
CA GLU A 269 -9.85 18.90 -15.47
C GLU A 269 -9.12 19.13 -14.15
N ARG A 270 -8.03 19.90 -14.14
CA ARG A 270 -7.23 20.27 -12.96
C ARG A 270 -6.89 19.07 -12.10
N GLU A 271 -6.50 17.99 -12.76
CA GLU A 271 -6.34 16.66 -12.18
C GLU A 271 -5.23 16.59 -11.13
N VAL A 272 -5.55 15.89 -10.04
CA VAL A 272 -4.62 15.45 -9.01
C VAL A 272 -4.70 13.93 -8.90
N VAL A 273 -3.55 13.29 -8.98
CA VAL A 273 -3.43 11.82 -8.98
C VAL A 273 -2.77 11.35 -7.70
N PHE A 274 -3.40 10.41 -7.01
CA PHE A 274 -2.79 9.68 -5.90
C PHE A 274 -2.35 8.30 -6.36
N ARG A 275 -1.25 7.82 -5.77
CA ARG A 275 -0.62 6.57 -6.15
C ARG A 275 -1.45 5.37 -5.69
N PRO A 276 -1.29 4.20 -6.35
CA PRO A 276 -1.62 2.93 -5.71
C PRO A 276 -0.92 2.85 -4.35
N GLY A 277 -1.66 2.41 -3.35
CA GLY A 277 -1.23 2.30 -1.96
C GLY A 277 -1.37 3.57 -1.12
N SER A 278 -1.84 4.70 -1.67
CA SER A 278 -2.19 5.88 -0.87
C SER A 278 -3.26 5.54 0.17
N LEU A 279 -3.12 6.08 1.38
CA LEU A 279 -4.08 5.89 2.46
C LEU A 279 -4.94 7.13 2.66
N PHE A 280 -6.24 6.90 2.83
CA PHE A 280 -7.22 7.94 3.12
C PHE A 280 -7.97 7.61 4.39
N THR A 281 -7.87 8.46 5.40
CA THR A 281 -8.67 8.32 6.63
C THR A 281 -10.02 9.01 6.44
N VAL A 282 -11.11 8.29 6.73
CA VAL A 282 -12.46 8.82 6.71
C VAL A 282 -12.64 9.71 7.93
N LEU A 283 -12.66 11.02 7.74
CA LEU A 283 -12.84 11.98 8.83
C LEU A 283 -14.31 12.17 9.20
N LYS A 284 -15.18 12.25 8.18
CA LYS A 284 -16.59 12.56 8.37
C LYS A 284 -17.41 12.09 7.18
N VAL A 285 -18.61 11.57 7.45
CA VAL A 285 -19.67 11.42 6.46
C VAL A 285 -20.71 12.50 6.71
N ALA A 286 -20.99 13.32 5.70
CA ALA A 286 -21.88 14.48 5.78
C ALA A 286 -22.85 14.51 4.59
N ARG A 287 -23.85 15.40 4.70
CA ARG A 287 -24.73 15.74 3.60
C ARG A 287 -24.78 17.24 3.38
N LEU A 288 -24.80 17.64 2.11
CA LEU A 288 -25.02 19.02 1.68
C LEU A 288 -26.23 19.02 0.74
N GLY A 289 -27.40 19.34 1.30
CA GLY A 289 -28.67 19.08 0.61
C GLY A 289 -28.87 17.58 0.38
N ASP A 290 -29.08 17.20 -0.87
CA ASP A 290 -29.19 15.80 -1.33
C ASP A 290 -27.83 15.17 -1.71
N LEU A 291 -26.75 15.94 -1.68
CA LEU A 291 -25.40 15.46 -2.00
C LEU A 291 -24.77 14.79 -0.78
N ALA A 292 -24.36 13.53 -0.95
CA ALA A 292 -23.53 12.87 0.06
C ALA A 292 -22.08 13.30 -0.08
N VAL A 293 -21.43 13.67 1.02
CA VAL A 293 -20.03 14.12 1.02
C VAL A 293 -19.26 13.36 2.08
N VAL A 294 -18.23 12.63 1.66
CA VAL A 294 -17.30 11.94 2.56
C VAL A 294 -15.99 12.73 2.58
N LEU A 295 -15.62 13.23 3.76
CA LEU A 295 -14.40 13.97 4.00
C LEU A 295 -13.27 12.99 4.30
N LEU A 296 -12.23 13.04 3.48
CA LEU A 296 -11.05 12.19 3.57
C LEU A 296 -9.80 13.03 3.85
N ASP A 297 -8.94 12.50 4.71
CA ASP A 297 -7.58 12.99 4.89
C ASP A 297 -6.60 12.06 4.21
N ASP A 298 -5.80 12.60 3.29
CA ASP A 298 -4.70 11.87 2.68
C ASP A 298 -3.54 11.78 3.67
N VAL A 299 -3.25 10.56 4.13
CA VAL A 299 -2.20 10.33 5.11
C VAL A 299 -0.84 10.33 4.40
N ALA A 300 -0.23 11.51 4.35
CA ALA A 300 1.13 11.66 3.85
C ALA A 300 2.13 11.23 4.92
N PHE A 301 2.76 10.07 4.74
CA PHE A 301 3.94 9.67 5.47
C PHE A 301 5.15 9.91 4.59
N TRP A 302 5.97 10.91 4.90
CA TRP A 302 7.14 11.18 4.07
C TRP A 302 8.29 10.30 4.51
N ALA A 303 8.85 9.60 3.54
CA ALA A 303 10.06 8.83 3.67
C ALA A 303 11.28 9.75 3.69
N THR A 304 11.40 10.62 4.71
CA THR A 304 12.65 11.29 5.12
C THR A 304 12.33 12.23 6.27
N GLY A 305 12.50 11.80 7.53
CA GLY A 305 12.83 12.62 8.71
C GLY A 305 12.12 13.95 9.03
N ASP A 306 11.16 14.41 8.21
CA ASP A 306 10.50 15.69 8.35
C ASP A 306 9.30 15.56 9.29
N GLN A 307 9.01 16.64 9.99
CA GLN A 307 7.93 16.81 10.96
C GLN A 307 6.54 16.77 10.29
N PRO A 308 5.62 15.84 10.61
CA PRO A 308 4.31 15.69 9.96
C PRO A 308 3.63 17.04 9.71
N VAL A 309 3.17 17.29 8.47
CA VAL A 309 2.56 18.57 8.09
C VAL A 309 1.26 18.55 8.85
N SER A 310 1.11 19.53 9.74
CA SER A 310 -0.05 19.65 10.60
C SER A 310 -1.32 19.46 9.78
N ALA A 311 -2.11 18.44 10.13
CA ALA A 311 -3.38 18.19 9.47
C ALA A 311 -4.26 19.44 9.57
N THR A 312 -4.95 19.81 8.48
CA THR A 312 -5.93 20.88 8.53
C THR A 312 -7.03 20.48 9.53
N PRO A 313 -7.37 21.33 10.51
CA PRO A 313 -8.45 21.04 11.43
C PRO A 313 -9.73 20.67 10.68
N LEU A 314 -10.41 19.59 11.11
CA LEU A 314 -11.59 19.08 10.42
C LEU A 314 -12.66 20.15 10.17
N ALA A 315 -12.86 21.06 11.13
CA ALA A 315 -13.83 22.15 10.99
C ALA A 315 -13.48 23.10 9.82
N ASP A 316 -12.20 23.40 9.63
CA ASP A 316 -11.75 24.29 8.56
C ASP A 316 -11.75 23.58 7.22
N PHE A 317 -11.34 22.31 7.19
CA PHE A 317 -11.43 21.48 6.00
C PHE A 317 -12.89 21.31 5.54
N ALA A 318 -13.82 20.99 6.46
CA ALA A 318 -15.23 20.85 6.15
C ALA A 318 -15.83 22.16 5.60
N ARG A 319 -15.43 23.31 6.17
CA ARG A 319 -15.86 24.64 5.71
C ARG A 319 -15.37 24.94 4.30
N LEU A 320 -14.09 24.66 4.02
CA LEU A 320 -13.50 24.84 2.69
C LEU A 320 -14.14 23.92 1.66
N ALA A 321 -14.34 22.64 2.01
CA ALA A 321 -15.01 21.67 1.15
C ALA A 321 -16.43 22.11 0.81
N LYS A 322 -17.21 22.53 1.82
CA LYS A 322 -18.55 23.06 1.63
C LYS A 322 -18.55 24.27 0.69
N ALA A 323 -17.73 25.28 0.97
CA ALA A 323 -17.67 26.50 0.16
C ALA A 323 -17.36 26.19 -1.31
N ARG A 324 -16.38 25.32 -1.57
CA ARG A 324 -15.99 24.95 -2.93
C ARG A 324 -17.08 24.18 -3.67
N ILE A 325 -17.87 23.37 -2.97
CA ILE A 325 -19.01 22.64 -3.54
C ILE A 325 -20.19 23.59 -3.79
N ASP A 326 -20.50 24.51 -2.87
CA ASP A 326 -21.55 25.52 -3.05
C ASP A 326 -21.24 26.40 -4.28
N ASP A 327 -20.02 26.96 -4.36
CA ASP A 327 -19.56 27.74 -5.51
C ASP A 327 -19.72 26.97 -6.82
N ALA A 328 -19.41 25.67 -6.80
CA ALA A 328 -19.58 24.81 -7.96
C ALA A 328 -21.06 24.63 -8.29
N LEU A 329 -21.94 24.35 -7.32
CA LEU A 329 -23.39 24.18 -7.54
C LEU A 329 -24.03 25.43 -8.17
N GLU A 330 -23.63 26.61 -7.72
CA GLU A 330 -24.12 27.90 -8.22
C GLU A 330 -23.51 28.30 -9.57
N GLY A 331 -22.32 27.81 -9.88
CA GLY A 331 -21.60 28.10 -11.13
C GLY A 331 -22.19 27.41 -12.38
N PRO A 332 -21.74 27.78 -13.58
CA PRO A 332 -22.16 27.14 -14.82
C PRO A 332 -21.66 25.70 -14.92
N GLN A 333 -22.33 24.88 -15.76
CA GLN A 333 -21.80 23.56 -16.12
C GLN A 333 -20.46 23.68 -16.85
N VAL A 334 -19.60 22.69 -16.64
CA VAL A 334 -18.28 22.60 -17.29
C VAL A 334 -18.27 21.47 -18.32
N GLN A 335 -17.35 21.54 -19.27
CA GLN A 335 -17.11 20.43 -20.19
C GLN A 335 -16.42 19.28 -19.44
N VAL A 336 -16.97 18.06 -19.57
CA VAL A 336 -16.37 16.84 -19.02
C VAL A 336 -15.62 16.15 -20.15
N ALA A 337 -14.30 16.28 -20.17
CA ALA A 337 -13.47 15.74 -21.27
C ALA A 337 -13.36 14.21 -21.22
N ALA A 338 -13.28 13.62 -20.03
CA ALA A 338 -13.22 12.17 -19.83
C ALA A 338 -14.29 11.66 -18.84
N PRO A 339 -15.53 11.38 -19.30
CA PRO A 339 -16.55 10.75 -18.48
C PRO A 339 -16.07 9.43 -17.84
N GLY A 340 -16.43 9.21 -16.58
CA GLY A 340 -16.07 8.05 -15.77
C GLY A 340 -14.71 8.11 -15.08
N LYS A 341 -13.77 8.94 -15.54
CA LYS A 341 -12.40 9.01 -15.02
C LYS A 341 -12.33 9.32 -13.52
N PHE A 342 -13.13 10.31 -13.10
CA PHE A 342 -13.14 10.80 -11.72
C PHE A 342 -14.28 10.23 -10.89
N VAL A 343 -14.96 9.18 -11.35
CA VAL A 343 -16.09 8.56 -10.65
C VAL A 343 -15.72 7.13 -10.28
N GLY A 344 -15.90 6.76 -9.02
CA GLY A 344 -15.71 5.38 -8.57
C GLY A 344 -15.30 5.26 -7.11
N PRO A 345 -15.16 4.02 -6.60
CA PRO A 345 -14.56 3.80 -5.30
C PRO A 345 -13.10 4.27 -5.28
N ILE A 346 -12.56 4.40 -4.06
CA ILE A 346 -11.12 4.61 -3.83
C ILE A 346 -10.43 3.28 -3.50
N TYR A 347 -11.16 2.30 -2.94
CA TYR A 347 -10.67 0.96 -2.62
C TYR A 347 -10.85 -0.02 -3.76
#